data_AF-A0A077M0C9-F1
#
_entry.id   AF-A0A077M0C9-F1
#
_cell.length_a   1.000
_cell.length_b   1.000
_cell.length_c   1.000
_cell.angle_alpha   90.00
_cell.angle_beta   90.00
_cell.angle_gamma   90.00
#
_symmetry.space_group_name_H-M   'P 1'
#
loop_
_entity.id
_entity.type
_entity.pdbx_description
1 polymer ?
#
loop_
_entity_poly.entity_id
_entity_poly.type
_entity_poly.pdbx_seq_one_letter_code
_entity_poly.pdbx_strand_id
1 'polypeptide(L)' 'MSEWARLEAFLTTDPRDVGCDEAMAVLHVYVEAIAAGLDPAARYPGVAAHLAACGPCNEDFEGLLAAVTNPDLGG' A
#
# COMPACT_ATOMS: atom_id res chain seq x y z
N MET A 1 -27.63 5.96 -14.30
CA MET A 1 -26.35 5.28 -14.54
C MET A 1 -26.67 3.85 -14.94
N SER A 2 -26.08 3.31 -16.00
CA SER A 2 -26.33 1.94 -16.45
C SER A 2 -25.61 0.92 -15.56
N GLU A 3 -26.09 -0.32 -15.53
CA GLU A 3 -25.43 -1.44 -14.82
C GLU A 3 -24.01 -1.69 -15.34
N TRP A 4 -23.78 -1.45 -16.64
CA TRP A 4 -22.48 -1.53 -17.28
C TRP A 4 -21.47 -0.51 -16.72
N ALA A 5 -21.89 0.73 -16.46
CA ALA A 5 -21.00 1.75 -15.88
C ALA A 5 -20.59 1.41 -14.43
N ARG A 6 -21.46 0.71 -13.69
CA ARG A 6 -21.15 0.25 -12.32
C ARG A 6 -20.14 -0.90 -12.34
N LEU A 7 -20.27 -1.81 -13.30
CA LEU A 7 -19.33 -2.91 -13.48
C LEU A 7 -17.95 -2.39 -13.91
N GLU A 8 -17.89 -1.47 -14.87
CA GLU A 8 -16.63 -0.82 -15.27
C GLU A 8 -15.96 -0.13 -14.08
N ALA A 9 -16.70 0.65 -13.29
CA ALA A 9 -16.15 1.30 -12.10
C ALA A 9 -15.61 0.29 -11.06
N PHE A 10 -16.25 -0.88 -10.92
CA PHE A 10 -15.79 -1.94 -10.04
C PHE A 10 -14.52 -2.64 -10.56
N LEU A 11 -14.42 -2.82 -11.89
CA LEU A 11 -13.27 -3.44 -12.55
C LEU A 11 -12.11 -2.46 -12.79
N THR A 12 -12.34 -1.16 -12.57
CA THR A 12 -11.32 -0.14 -12.75
C THR A 12 -10.40 -0.14 -11.54
N THR A 13 -9.20 -0.66 -11.72
CA THR A 13 -8.08 -0.45 -10.79
C THR A 13 -7.44 0.91 -11.06
N ASP A 14 -6.81 1.52 -10.05
CA ASP A 14 -5.99 2.70 -10.28
C ASP A 14 -4.89 2.33 -11.29
N PRO A 15 -4.74 3.03 -12.42
CA PRO A 15 -3.73 2.68 -13.43
C PRO A 15 -2.29 2.79 -12.92
N ARG A 16 -2.08 3.37 -11.74
CA ARG A 16 -0.78 3.43 -11.07
C ARG A 16 -0.51 2.23 -10.19
N ASP A 17 -1.53 1.43 -9.85
CA ASP A 17 -1.40 0.24 -9.00
C ASP A 17 -0.34 -0.70 -9.59
N VAL A 18 0.69 -0.98 -8.79
CA VAL A 18 1.86 -1.80 -9.18
C VAL A 18 1.63 -3.30 -8.98
N GLY A 19 0.54 -3.68 -8.30
CA GLY A 19 0.24 -5.06 -7.93
C GLY A 19 1.06 -5.55 -6.72
N CYS A 20 0.68 -6.74 -6.23
CA CYS A 20 1.19 -7.29 -4.98
C CYS A 20 2.71 -7.51 -5.01
N ASP A 21 3.24 -8.14 -6.07
CA ASP A 21 4.65 -8.53 -6.13
C ASP A 21 5.59 -7.32 -6.04
N GLU A 22 5.29 -6.26 -6.80
CA GLU A 22 6.08 -5.04 -6.80
C GLU A 22 5.90 -4.25 -5.50
N ALA A 23 4.67 -4.18 -4.96
CA ALA A 23 4.42 -3.55 -3.66
C ALA A 23 5.20 -4.24 -2.54
N MET A 24 5.17 -5.57 -2.48
CA MET A 24 5.87 -6.35 -1.46
C MET A 24 7.39 -6.27 -1.58
N ALA A 25 7.92 -6.21 -2.82
CA ALA A 25 9.36 -6.09 -3.05
C ALA A 25 9.97 -4.82 -2.42
N VAL A 26 9.20 -3.74 -2.32
CA VAL A 26 9.66 -2.45 -1.78
C VAL A 26 9.00 -2.06 -0.44
N LEU A 27 8.15 -2.92 0.12
CA LEU A 27 7.34 -2.59 1.31
C LEU A 27 8.20 -2.14 2.50
N HIS A 28 9.33 -2.80 2.72
CA HIS A 28 10.28 -2.43 3.78
C HIS A 28 10.82 -1.01 3.62
N VAL A 29 11.21 -0.61 2.40
CA VAL A 29 11.67 0.76 2.11
C VAL A 29 10.55 1.78 2.31
N TYR A 30 9.34 1.43 1.90
CA TYR A 30 8.16 2.29 2.06
C TYR A 30 7.85 2.54 3.54
N VAL A 31 7.89 1.49 4.36
CA VAL A 31 7.69 1.57 5.82
C VAL A 31 8.78 2.36 6.52
N GLU A 32 10.05 2.13 6.19
CA GLU A 32 11.17 2.90 6.75
C GLU A 32 11.04 4.39 6.45
N ALA A 33 10.60 4.75 5.24
CA ALA A 33 10.36 6.14 4.88
C ALA A 33 9.23 6.77 5.71
N ILE A 34 8.11 6.06 5.93
CA ILE A 34 7.02 6.52 6.81
C ILE A 34 7.52 6.70 8.24
N ALA A 35 8.25 5.71 8.77
CA ALA A 35 8.81 5.75 10.12
C ALA A 35 9.80 6.92 10.32
N ALA A 36 10.52 7.30 9.26
CA ALA A 36 11.39 8.46 9.23
C ALA A 36 10.65 9.81 9.06
N GLY A 37 9.32 9.81 8.97
CA GLY A 37 8.50 11.01 8.77
C GLY A 37 8.55 11.58 7.35
N LEU A 38 8.94 10.76 6.36
CA LEU A 38 8.91 11.12 4.95
C LEU A 38 7.54 10.81 4.33
N ASP A 39 7.32 11.33 3.12
CA ASP A 39 6.15 11.00 2.28
C ASP A 39 6.55 10.06 1.14
N PRO A 40 6.54 8.73 1.35
CA PRO A 40 6.79 7.79 0.26
C PRO A 40 5.61 7.67 -0.71
N ALA A 41 4.41 8.16 -0.40
CA ALA A 41 3.31 8.15 -1.37
C ALA A 41 3.59 9.10 -2.54
N ALA A 42 4.30 10.21 -2.30
CA ALA A 42 4.80 11.08 -3.36
C ALA A 42 5.88 10.40 -4.24
N ARG A 43 6.71 9.53 -3.67
CA ARG A 43 7.81 8.84 -4.37
C ARG A 43 7.37 7.54 -5.05
N TYR A 44 6.44 6.81 -4.44
CA TYR A 44 5.93 5.52 -4.87
C TYR A 44 4.40 5.57 -4.97
N PRO A 45 3.84 6.39 -5.87
CA PRO A 45 2.39 6.58 -5.97
C PRO A 45 1.65 5.28 -6.31
N GLY A 46 2.31 4.34 -6.99
CA GLY A 46 1.73 3.05 -7.32
C GLY A 46 1.65 2.07 -6.15
N VAL A 47 2.62 2.11 -5.23
CA VAL A 47 2.55 1.37 -3.97
C VAL A 47 1.44 1.93 -3.10
N ALA A 48 1.32 3.25 -3.01
CA ALA A 48 0.22 3.90 -2.29
C ALA A 48 -1.15 3.53 -2.87
N ALA A 49 -1.29 3.49 -4.19
CA ALA A 49 -2.50 3.04 -4.87
C ALA A 49 -2.82 1.57 -4.53
N HIS A 50 -1.81 0.69 -4.53
CA HIS A 50 -1.99 -0.72 -4.22
C HIS A 50 -2.41 -0.96 -2.77
N LEU A 51 -1.76 -0.32 -1.80
CA LEU A 51 -2.10 -0.45 -0.38
C LEU A 51 -3.54 0.05 -0.09
N ALA A 52 -4.01 1.06 -0.83
CA ALA A 52 -5.39 1.52 -0.73
C ALA A 52 -6.42 0.52 -1.31
N ALA A 53 -6.00 -0.34 -2.24
CA ALA A 53 -6.87 -1.27 -2.96
C ALA A 53 -6.80 -2.73 -2.46
N CYS A 54 -5.68 -3.14 -1.86
CA CYS A 54 -5.39 -4.52 -1.48
C CYS A 54 -5.31 -4.67 0.04
N GLY A 55 -6.38 -5.21 0.64
CA GLY A 55 -6.48 -5.44 2.09
C GLY A 55 -5.30 -6.23 2.67
N PRO A 56 -4.93 -7.41 2.13
CA PRO A 56 -3.80 -8.19 2.64
C PRO A 56 -2.47 -7.42 2.64
N CYS A 57 -2.16 -6.69 1.56
CA CYS A 57 -0.93 -5.90 1.50
C CYS A 57 -0.96 -4.71 2.48
N ASN A 58 -2.14 -4.14 2.76
CA ASN A 58 -2.28 -3.11 3.79
C ASN A 58 -2.11 -3.66 5.20
N GLU A 59 -2.62 -4.87 5.49
CA GLU A 59 -2.39 -5.54 6.77
C GLU A 59 -0.89 -5.80 7.02
N ASP A 60 -0.17 -6.29 6.00
CA ASP A 60 1.29 -6.46 6.07
C ASP A 60 2.02 -5.13 6.28
N PHE A 61 1.58 -4.07 5.60
CA PHE A 61 2.10 -2.71 5.78
C PHE A 61 1.92 -2.21 7.22
N GLU A 62 0.70 -2.29 7.76
CA GLU A 62 0.38 -1.84 9.12
C GLU A 62 1.16 -2.64 10.17
N GLY A 63 1.27 -3.96 10.01
CA GLY A 63 2.04 -4.82 10.89
C GLY A 63 3.53 -4.48 10.88
N LEU A 64 4.11 -4.30 9.69
CA LEU A 64 5.52 -3.94 9.57
C LEU A 64 5.80 -2.52 10.12
N LEU A 65 4.91 -1.56 9.86
CA LEU A 65 5.02 -0.21 10.41
C LEU A 65 4.95 -0.21 11.94
N ALA A 66 4.02 -0.98 12.52
CA ALA A 66 3.93 -1.13 13.97
C ALA A 66 5.22 -1.72 14.57
N ALA A 67 5.82 -2.72 13.91
CA ALA A 67 7.05 -3.36 14.36
C ALA A 67 8.26 -2.40 14.36
N VAL A 68 8.39 -1.54 13.33
CA VAL A 68 9.53 -0.59 13.26
C VAL A 68 9.34 0.66 14.10
N THR A 69 8.10 1.04 14.41
CA THR A 69 7.79 2.23 15.23
C THR A 69 7.67 1.92 16.72
N ASN A 70 7.34 0.68 17.08
CA ASN A 70 7.29 0.20 18.46
C ASN A 70 8.24 -1.01 18.62
N PRO A 71 9.55 -0.78 18.77
CA PRO A 71 10.54 -1.86 18.83
C PRO A 71 10.33 -2.81 20.03
N ASP A 72 9.58 -2.38 21.05
CA ASP A 72 9.26 -3.18 22.25
C ASP A 72 8.17 -4.25 22.00
N LEU A 73 7.51 -4.27 20.83
CA LEU A 73 6.61 -5.35 20.41
C LEU A 73 7.34 -6.49 19.67
N GLY A 74 8.64 -6.32 19.41
CA GLY A 74 9.49 -7.28 18.72
C GLY A 74 10.43 -8.09 19.63
N GLY A 75 10.30 -7.99 20.96
CA GLY A 75 11.17 -8.63 21.96
C GLY A 75 10.42 -9.28 23.11
#